data_AF-A0A3R7KIY1-F1
#
_entry.id   AF-A0A3R7KIY1-F1
#
_cell.length_a   1.000
_cell.length_b   1.000
_cell.length_c   1.000
_cell.angle_alpha   90.00
_cell.angle_beta   90.00
_cell.angle_gamma   90.00
#
_symmetry.space_group_name_H-M   'P 1'
#
loop_
_entity.id
_entity.type
_entity.pdbx_description
1 polymer ?
#
loop_
_entity_poly.entity_id
_entity_poly.type
_entity_poly.pdbx_seq_one_letter_code
_entity_poly.pdbx_strand_id
1 'polypeptide(L)'
;MRQSSFFGVLCCGLLLFLLLAASVCTVEAKECTVKKGMRAWKYDGGSFLRDGQSITWHEMDKKGVRLASFTEVTRQEGQVLLHDAKRNMDLLLRSDLCAVRHSGEENFRQLYAGKFMKTVDCT
;
A
#
# COMPACT_ATOMS: atom_id res chain seq x y z
N MET A 1 5.30 -71.16 19.21
CA MET A 1 6.14 -70.21 18.44
C MET A 1 5.34 -69.66 17.26
N ARG A 2 4.71 -68.49 17.38
CA ARG A 2 4.17 -67.64 16.28
C ARG A 2 3.35 -66.49 16.90
N GLN A 3 4.00 -65.45 17.41
CA GLN A 3 3.25 -64.27 17.90
C GLN A 3 4.01 -62.94 17.82
N SER A 4 5.24 -62.93 17.28
CA SER A 4 6.08 -61.73 17.27
C SER A 4 6.08 -60.96 15.94
N SER A 5 5.61 -61.55 14.83
CA SER A 5 5.66 -60.91 13.50
C SER A 5 4.46 -60.02 13.15
N PHE A 6 3.33 -60.11 13.88
CA PHE A 6 2.14 -59.30 13.58
C PHE A 6 2.17 -57.90 14.22
N PHE A 7 2.83 -57.74 15.37
CA PHE A 7 2.90 -56.45 16.08
C PHE A 7 3.81 -55.43 15.37
N GLY A 8 4.89 -55.86 14.72
CA GLY A 8 5.80 -54.97 14.01
C GLY A 8 5.20 -54.34 12.76
N VAL A 9 4.38 -55.09 12.01
CA VAL A 9 3.74 -54.60 10.79
C VAL A 9 2.62 -53.60 11.09
N LEU A 10 1.86 -53.82 12.18
CA LEU A 10 0.80 -52.90 12.62
C LEU A 10 1.37 -51.55 13.10
N CYS A 11 2.50 -51.59 13.82
CA CYS A 11 3.15 -50.40 14.37
C CYS A 11 3.80 -49.54 13.27
N CYS A 12 4.45 -50.16 12.27
CA CYS A 12 4.97 -49.45 11.10
C CYS A 12 3.85 -48.81 10.25
N GLY A 13 2.71 -49.49 10.09
CA GLY A 13 1.56 -48.95 9.36
C GLY A 13 0.98 -47.69 10.02
N LEU A 14 0.87 -47.70 11.35
CA LEU A 14 0.36 -46.55 12.13
C LEU A 14 1.31 -45.35 12.12
N LEU A 15 2.62 -45.58 12.18
CA LEU A 15 3.64 -44.54 12.07
C LEU A 15 3.67 -43.87 10.68
N LEU A 16 3.51 -44.66 9.61
CA LEU A 16 3.40 -44.14 8.24
C LEU A 16 2.13 -43.29 8.06
N PHE A 17 1.00 -43.71 8.65
CA PHE A 17 -0.25 -42.94 8.59
C PHE A 17 -0.18 -41.61 9.36
N LEU A 18 0.50 -41.59 10.52
CA LEU A 18 0.73 -40.37 11.31
C LEU A 18 1.67 -39.38 10.62
N LEU A 19 2.69 -39.86 9.90
CA LEU A 19 3.61 -39.01 9.14
C LEU A 19 2.93 -38.35 7.92
N LEU A 20 1.99 -39.04 7.27
CA LEU A 20 1.21 -38.48 6.15
C LEU A 20 0.21 -37.39 6.60
N ALA A 21 -0.32 -37.49 7.83
CA ALA A 21 -1.27 -36.50 8.36
C ALA A 21 -0.62 -35.18 8.79
N ALA A 22 0.70 -35.15 9.00
CA ALA A 22 1.42 -33.97 9.50
C ALA A 22 1.83 -32.97 8.40
N SER A 23 1.61 -33.28 7.11
CA SER A 23 2.30 -32.61 6.00
C SER A 23 1.43 -31.69 5.13
N VAL A 24 0.43 -31.00 5.69
CA VAL A 24 -0.29 -29.97 4.93
C VAL A 24 -0.54 -28.71 5.76
N CYS A 25 0.54 -28.04 6.15
CA CYS A 25 0.46 -26.60 6.41
C CYS A 25 0.45 -25.89 5.06
N THR A 26 -0.74 -25.64 4.50
CA THR A 26 -0.87 -24.78 3.32
C THR A 26 -0.51 -23.36 3.74
N VAL A 27 0.68 -22.91 3.37
CA VAL A 27 1.04 -21.49 3.45
C VAL A 27 0.35 -20.81 2.28
N GLU A 28 -0.73 -20.09 2.54
CA GLU A 28 -1.33 -19.17 1.57
C GLU A 28 -0.31 -18.06 1.26
N ALA A 29 0.27 -18.08 0.06
CA ALA A 29 1.06 -16.96 -0.42
C ALA A 29 0.11 -15.83 -0.82
N LYS A 30 0.18 -14.70 -0.10
CA LYS A 30 -0.54 -13.49 -0.48
C LYS A 30 -0.06 -13.00 -1.85
N GLU A 31 -0.99 -12.80 -2.77
CA GLU A 31 -0.65 -12.32 -4.11
C GLU A 31 -0.48 -10.80 -4.07
N CYS A 32 0.73 -10.33 -4.33
CA CYS A 32 1.05 -8.91 -4.35
C CYS A 32 0.99 -8.36 -5.77
N THR A 33 -0.01 -7.54 -6.08
CA THR A 33 -0.11 -6.83 -7.34
C THR A 33 0.41 -5.40 -7.21
N VAL A 34 1.36 -5.01 -8.08
CA VAL A 34 1.78 -3.61 -8.20
C VAL A 34 0.65 -2.82 -8.87
N LYS A 35 -0.08 -2.03 -8.09
CA LYS A 35 -1.09 -1.13 -8.64
C LYS A 35 -0.40 -0.02 -9.42
N LYS A 36 -0.70 0.03 -10.72
CA LYS A 36 -0.37 1.17 -11.57
C LYS A 36 -1.24 2.36 -11.14
N GLY A 37 -0.63 3.48 -10.77
CA GLY A 37 -1.34 4.71 -10.52
C GLY A 37 -0.62 5.68 -9.59
N MET A 38 -0.81 6.99 -9.82
CA MET A 38 -0.35 8.06 -8.95
C MET A 38 -1.27 8.13 -7.71
N ARG A 39 -1.09 7.18 -6.79
CA ARG A 39 -1.92 7.02 -5.58
C ARG A 39 -1.17 7.30 -4.28
N ALA A 40 0.16 7.39 -4.35
CA ALA A 40 1.02 7.77 -3.25
C ALA A 40 2.11 8.69 -3.79
N TRP A 41 2.32 9.82 -3.13
CA TRP A 41 3.39 10.76 -3.43
C TRP A 41 4.20 11.00 -2.16
N LYS A 42 5.53 10.91 -2.21
CA LYS A 42 6.39 10.96 -1.04
C LYS A 42 7.43 12.06 -1.17
N TYR A 43 7.66 12.77 -0.06
CA TYR A 43 8.75 13.72 0.13
C TYR A 43 9.54 13.33 1.39
N ASP A 44 10.57 14.12 1.74
CA ASP A 44 11.37 13.80 2.93
C ASP A 44 10.50 13.75 4.20
N GLY A 45 9.65 14.75 4.42
CA GLY A 45 8.84 14.94 5.63
C GLY A 45 7.60 14.04 5.79
N GLY A 46 7.19 13.31 4.76
CA GLY A 46 5.91 12.62 4.77
C GLY A 46 5.44 12.12 3.41
N SER A 47 4.13 11.92 3.29
CA SER A 47 3.52 11.48 2.04
C SER A 47 2.10 12.00 1.86
N PHE A 48 1.66 12.09 0.62
CA PHE A 48 0.26 12.25 0.24
C PHE A 48 -0.26 10.90 -0.23
N LEU A 49 -1.31 10.38 0.40
CA LEU A 49 -1.90 9.09 0.12
C LEU A 49 -3.35 9.26 -0.33
N ARG A 50 -3.70 8.64 -1.45
CA ARG A 50 -5.09 8.60 -1.95
C ARG A 50 -5.86 7.48 -1.24
N ASP A 51 -7.02 7.83 -0.69
CA ASP A 51 -7.88 6.88 0.00
C ASP A 51 -8.63 5.98 -0.99
N GLY A 52 -8.21 4.72 -1.10
CA GLY A 52 -8.92 3.71 -1.87
C GLY A 52 -9.23 4.17 -3.31
N GLN A 53 -10.48 3.97 -3.72
CA GLN A 53 -10.99 4.44 -5.00
C GLN A 53 -11.56 5.87 -4.94
N SER A 54 -11.58 6.52 -3.77
CA SER A 54 -12.14 7.87 -3.60
C SER A 54 -11.26 8.92 -4.29
N ILE A 55 -11.74 10.16 -4.37
CA ILE A 55 -10.94 11.32 -4.83
C ILE A 55 -10.24 12.04 -3.67
N THR A 56 -10.28 11.47 -2.46
CA THR A 56 -9.70 12.08 -1.27
C THR A 56 -8.24 11.71 -1.11
N TRP A 57 -7.43 12.69 -0.77
CA TRP A 57 -6.02 12.54 -0.43
C TRP A 57 -5.75 12.98 0.99
N HIS A 58 -4.80 12.34 1.64
CA HIS A 58 -4.35 12.67 2.98
C HIS A 58 -2.85 12.94 3.00
N GLU A 59 -2.46 14.08 3.56
CA GLU A 59 -1.06 14.30 3.93
C GLU A 59 -0.80 13.61 5.26
N MET A 60 0.24 12.79 5.28
CA MET A 60 0.68 11.98 6.41
C MET A 60 2.10 12.39 6.76
N ASP A 61 2.41 12.55 8.04
CA ASP A 61 3.79 12.75 8.49
C ASP A 61 4.61 11.44 8.46
N LYS A 62 5.90 11.52 8.82
CA LYS A 62 6.79 10.36 8.96
C LYS A 62 6.27 9.27 9.93
N LYS A 63 5.42 9.64 10.89
CA LYS A 63 4.85 8.74 11.90
C LYS A 63 3.51 8.13 11.46
N GLY A 64 3.01 8.50 10.27
CA GLY A 64 1.70 8.06 9.80
C GLY A 64 0.53 8.81 10.44
N VAL A 65 0.77 9.98 11.03
CA VAL A 65 -0.29 10.86 11.53
C VAL A 65 -0.80 11.71 10.39
N ARG A 66 -2.13 11.76 10.23
CA ARG A 66 -2.78 12.61 9.22
C ARG A 66 -2.68 14.08 9.62
N LEU A 67 -2.01 14.88 8.78
CA LEU A 67 -1.86 16.33 8.94
C LEU A 67 -2.99 17.10 8.24
N ALA A 68 -3.39 16.65 7.05
CA ALA A 68 -4.37 17.33 6.23
C ALA A 68 -5.13 16.38 5.30
N SER A 69 -6.23 16.88 4.74
CA SER A 69 -7.03 16.20 3.72
C SER A 69 -7.28 17.14 2.54
N PHE A 70 -7.31 16.58 1.34
CA PHE A 70 -7.49 17.29 0.09
C PHE A 70 -8.43 16.52 -0.83
N THR A 71 -9.08 17.24 -1.74
CA THR A 71 -9.90 16.66 -2.80
C THR A 71 -9.15 16.75 -4.13
N GLU A 72 -9.03 15.64 -4.84
CA GLU A 72 -8.47 15.61 -6.19
C GLU A 72 -9.41 16.33 -7.16
N VAL A 73 -8.89 17.36 -7.82
CA VAL A 73 -9.62 18.16 -8.81
C VAL A 73 -9.37 17.63 -10.22
N THR A 74 -8.11 17.30 -10.51
CA THR A 74 -7.73 16.85 -11.85
C THR A 74 -6.52 15.93 -11.79
N ARG A 75 -6.47 15.01 -12.73
CA ARG A 75 -5.39 14.06 -12.90
C ARG A 75 -5.00 13.99 -14.36
N GLN A 76 -3.72 14.16 -14.63
CA GLN A 76 -3.12 14.07 -15.96
C GLN A 76 -1.82 13.28 -15.86
N GLU A 77 -1.24 12.86 -16.97
CA GLU A 77 -0.02 12.05 -16.96
C GLU A 77 1.08 12.72 -16.13
N GLY A 78 1.54 12.03 -15.09
CA GLY A 78 2.60 12.51 -14.21
C GLY A 78 2.23 13.61 -13.21
N GLN A 79 0.96 14.05 -13.18
CA GLN A 79 0.53 15.11 -12.25
C GLN A 79 -0.89 14.96 -11.69
N VAL A 80 -1.08 15.44 -10.46
CA VAL A 80 -2.37 15.49 -9.75
C VAL A 80 -2.55 16.86 -9.12
N LEU A 81 -3.69 17.48 -9.36
CA LEU A 81 -4.12 18.72 -8.71
C LEU A 81 -5.05 18.38 -7.54
N LEU A 82 -4.71 18.85 -6.35
CA LEU A 82 -5.46 18.69 -5.13
C LEU A 82 -5.94 20.05 -4.64
N HIS A 83 -7.13 20.10 -4.03
CA HIS A 83 -7.71 21.30 -3.46
C HIS A 83 -8.07 21.07 -1.99
N ASP A 84 -7.77 22.06 -1.14
CA ASP A 84 -8.28 22.14 0.22
C ASP A 84 -9.23 23.33 0.36
N ALA A 85 -10.52 23.03 0.44
CA ALA A 85 -11.57 24.05 0.58
C ALA A 85 -11.49 24.82 1.91
N LYS A 86 -10.95 24.22 2.98
CA LYS A 86 -10.86 24.88 4.30
C LYS A 86 -9.79 25.96 4.31
N ARG A 87 -8.66 25.69 3.64
CA ARG A 87 -7.52 26.61 3.52
C ARG A 87 -7.55 27.44 2.24
N ASN A 88 -8.50 27.15 1.35
CA ASN A 88 -8.66 27.76 0.04
C ASN A 88 -7.33 27.79 -0.74
N MET A 89 -6.73 26.61 -0.88
CA MET A 89 -5.43 26.44 -1.52
C MET A 89 -5.40 25.19 -2.39
N ASP A 90 -4.55 25.23 -3.42
CA ASP A 90 -4.30 24.13 -4.34
C ASP A 90 -2.89 23.58 -4.15
N LEU A 91 -2.76 22.26 -4.28
CA LEU A 91 -1.47 21.58 -4.40
C LEU A 91 -1.35 20.89 -5.75
N LEU A 92 -0.23 21.11 -6.43
CA LEU A 92 0.17 20.39 -7.62
C LEU A 92 1.22 19.35 -7.26
N LEU A 93 0.87 18.06 -7.34
CA LEU A 93 1.79 16.95 -7.21
C LEU A 93 2.28 16.52 -8.58
N ARG A 94 3.57 16.72 -8.87
CA ARG A 94 4.26 16.28 -10.10
C ARG A 94 5.21 15.12 -9.81
N SER A 95 5.80 14.53 -10.84
CA SER A 95 6.77 13.44 -10.68
C SER A 95 8.02 13.80 -9.86
N ASP A 96 8.35 15.09 -9.74
CA ASP A 96 9.58 15.63 -9.16
C ASP A 96 9.35 16.60 -7.98
N LEU A 97 8.17 17.19 -7.87
CA LEU A 97 7.87 18.22 -6.87
C LEU A 97 6.41 18.27 -6.45
N CYS A 98 6.17 18.90 -5.30
CA CYS A 98 4.89 19.39 -4.87
C CYS A 98 4.95 20.91 -4.85
N ALA A 99 3.97 21.59 -5.42
CA ALA A 99 3.85 23.04 -5.38
C ALA A 99 2.51 23.46 -4.81
N VAL A 100 2.46 24.62 -4.16
CA VAL A 100 1.27 25.21 -3.54
C VAL A 100 0.89 26.51 -4.23
N ARG A 101 -0.40 26.79 -4.28
CA ARG A 101 -0.97 28.07 -4.72
C ARG A 101 -2.14 28.45 -3.81
N HIS A 102 -2.16 29.67 -3.31
CA HIS A 102 -3.31 30.21 -2.58
C HIS A 102 -4.27 30.94 -3.52
N SER A 103 -5.53 31.07 -3.10
CA SER A 103 -6.52 31.86 -3.84
C SER A 103 -6.04 33.29 -4.07
N GLY A 104 -6.11 33.76 -5.32
CA GLY A 104 -5.60 35.06 -5.75
C GLY A 104 -4.16 35.05 -6.25
N GLU A 105 -3.41 33.96 -6.07
CA GLU A 105 -2.11 33.79 -6.68
C GLU A 105 -2.26 33.16 -8.07
N GLU A 106 -1.56 33.71 -9.07
CA GLU A 106 -1.56 33.13 -10.42
C GLU A 106 -0.64 31.91 -10.51
N ASN A 107 0.47 31.95 -9.77
CA ASN A 107 1.58 31.01 -9.92
C ASN A 107 1.70 30.06 -8.73
N PHE A 108 2.08 28.82 -9.03
CA PHE A 108 2.46 27.83 -8.02
C PHE A 108 3.88 28.10 -7.51
N ARG A 109 4.08 27.93 -6.20
CA ARG A 109 5.39 27.98 -5.53
C ARG A 109 5.77 26.59 -5.05
N GLN A 110 6.99 26.15 -5.32
CA GLN A 110 7.44 24.84 -4.89
C GLN A 110 7.42 24.76 -3.35
N LEU A 111 6.79 23.69 -2.83
CA LEU A 111 6.68 23.40 -1.41
C LEU A 111 7.63 22.27 -1.02
N TYR A 112 7.61 21.16 -1.76
CA TYR A 112 8.44 19.98 -1.47
C TYR A 112 9.10 19.42 -2.74
N ALA A 113 10.28 18.84 -2.59
CA ALA A 113 10.84 17.90 -3.57
C ALA A 113 10.40 16.48 -3.22
N GLY A 114 10.00 15.69 -4.21
CA GLY A 114 9.47 14.36 -3.97
C GLY A 114 9.08 13.63 -5.24
N LYS A 115 8.32 12.53 -5.11
CA LYS A 115 7.92 11.71 -6.26
C LYS A 115 6.74 10.81 -5.97
N PHE A 116 6.05 10.40 -7.04
CA PHE A 116 5.08 9.33 -6.96
C PHE A 116 5.76 7.99 -6.65
N MET A 117 5.14 7.21 -5.76
CA MET A 117 5.57 5.87 -5.41
C MET A 117 4.73 4.82 -6.14
N LYS A 118 5.35 3.68 -6.47
CA LYS A 118 4.62 2.49 -6.88
C LYS A 118 3.91 1.93 -5.65
N THR A 119 2.59 1.77 -5.72
CA THR A 119 1.79 1.16 -4.65
C THR A 119 1.65 -0.34 -4.91
N VAL A 120 1.89 -1.16 -3.90
CA VAL A 120 1.69 -2.63 -3.95
C VAL A 120 0.49 -2.98 -3.09
N ASP A 121 -0.40 -3.80 -3.60
CA ASP A 121 -1.52 -4.37 -2.85
C ASP A 121 -1.30 -5.87 -2.71
N CYS A 122 -1.29 -6.38 -1.49
CA CYS A 122 -1.09 -7.79 -1.18
C CYS A 122 -2.35 -8.32 -0.50
N THR A 123 -3.17 -9.03 -1.27
CA THR A 123 -4.39 -9.69 -0.76
C THR A 123 -4.07 -11.11 -0.32
#